data_AF-A0A848MAN9-F1
#
_entry.id   AF-A0A848MAN9-F1
#
_cell.length_a   1.000
_cell.length_b   1.000
_cell.length_c   1.000
_cell.angle_alpha   90.00
_cell.angle_beta   90.00
_cell.angle_gamma   90.00
#
_symmetry.space_group_name_H-M   'P 1'
#
loop_
_entity.id
_entity.type
_entity.pdbx_description
1 polymer ?
#
loop_
_entity_poly.entity_id
_entity_poly.type
_entity_poly.pdbx_seq_one_letter_code
_entity_poly.pdbx_strand_id
1 'polypeptide(L)'
;MNLGDLVVRRSYGGDITFRVEDVRTHTAVIKGTDFRLLADAPLADLVRAAHPAMSERTKLAQIKANESLTRLKQERQQQSERRMAHLRDEWGQNSDKGYFDVPGKVLHLDGDPMYLKKSMALYQQLRVPAEGHHVHESAMADALFRLLPRVRPDIVVITGHDGVLKRPQPYDLYSLESYKNSYSFVKAIQTARQYERNLDALIVIAGACQSHFEALVQSGANFASSPGRVLIHALDPVYVAAKAAYTSVRETINMNDVLHNTISGSQGVGGIETRGSHRIGLPGLHDLSTLKVTPSVS
;
A
#
# COMPACT_ATOMS: atom_id res chain seq x y z
N MET A 1 -15.37 24.62 -15.81
CA MET A 1 -14.52 23.60 -15.17
C MET A 1 -15.15 22.27 -15.50
N ASN A 2 -14.36 21.33 -16.01
CA ASN A 2 -14.85 20.08 -16.59
C ASN A 2 -14.32 18.89 -15.80
N LEU A 3 -15.02 17.77 -15.90
CA LEU A 3 -14.58 16.50 -15.34
C LEU A 3 -13.21 16.12 -15.93
N GLY A 4 -12.27 15.73 -15.05
CA GLY A 4 -10.90 15.41 -15.42
C GLY A 4 -9.92 16.59 -15.44
N ASP A 5 -10.39 17.85 -15.33
CA ASP A 5 -9.51 19.02 -15.22
C ASP A 5 -8.60 18.90 -13.99
N LEU A 6 -7.33 19.31 -14.13
CA LEU A 6 -6.46 19.52 -12.98
C LEU A 6 -6.75 20.88 -12.36
N VAL A 7 -6.88 20.91 -11.04
CA VAL A 7 -7.22 22.10 -10.27
C VAL A 7 -6.44 22.16 -8.97
N VAL A 8 -6.29 23.36 -8.44
CA VAL A 8 -5.76 23.62 -7.09
C VAL A 8 -6.78 24.44 -6.31
N ARG A 9 -6.77 24.31 -4.98
CA ARG A 9 -7.64 25.09 -4.09
C ARG A 9 -6.95 26.36 -3.61
N ARG A 10 -7.50 27.53 -3.94
CA ARG A 10 -6.95 28.83 -3.55
C ARG A 10 -6.92 28.99 -2.03
N SER A 11 -7.98 28.59 -1.35
CA SER A 11 -8.13 28.68 0.11
C SER A 11 -7.12 27.82 0.90
N TYR A 12 -6.47 26.86 0.25
CA TYR A 12 -5.44 26.00 0.86
C TYR A 12 -4.03 26.30 0.30
N GLY A 13 -3.83 27.47 -0.30
CA GLY A 13 -2.52 27.90 -0.82
C GLY A 13 -2.11 27.25 -2.14
N GLY A 14 -2.96 26.39 -2.72
CA GLY A 14 -2.73 25.75 -4.01
C GLY A 14 -1.56 24.76 -4.04
N ASP A 15 -1.23 24.15 -2.90
CA ASP A 15 -0.09 23.25 -2.73
C ASP A 15 -0.33 21.83 -3.29
N ILE A 16 -1.58 21.38 -3.28
CA ILE A 16 -2.00 20.06 -3.75
C ILE A 16 -2.77 20.19 -5.07
N THR A 17 -2.39 19.35 -6.04
CA THR A 17 -3.15 19.19 -7.28
C THR A 17 -4.27 18.19 -7.07
N PHE A 18 -5.44 18.56 -7.54
CA PHE A 18 -6.59 17.68 -7.61
C PHE A 18 -7.04 17.50 -9.05
N ARG A 19 -7.76 16.41 -9.30
CA ARG A 19 -8.55 16.18 -10.50
C ARG A 19 -10.02 16.34 -10.15
N VAL A 20 -10.77 17.02 -11.00
CA VAL A 20 -12.22 17.17 -10.85
C VAL A 20 -12.90 15.84 -11.18
N GLU A 21 -13.59 15.27 -10.20
CA GLU A 21 -14.30 13.99 -10.33
C GLU A 21 -15.79 14.20 -10.62
N ASP A 22 -16.40 15.23 -10.03
CA ASP A 22 -17.80 15.58 -10.23
C ASP A 22 -17.97 17.10 -10.16
N VAL A 23 -18.90 17.64 -10.94
CA VAL A 23 -19.23 19.07 -10.97
C VAL A 23 -20.72 19.23 -10.73
N ARG A 24 -21.05 19.92 -9.65
CA ARG A 24 -22.42 20.31 -9.27
C ARG A 24 -22.60 21.81 -9.49
N THR A 25 -23.80 22.31 -9.21
CA THR A 25 -24.20 23.70 -9.52
C THR A 25 -23.23 24.76 -8.96
N HIS A 26 -22.71 24.59 -7.74
CA HIS A 26 -21.79 25.55 -7.11
C HIS A 26 -20.55 24.91 -6.49
N THR A 27 -20.44 23.59 -6.54
CA THR A 27 -19.39 22.80 -5.88
C THR A 27 -18.87 21.73 -6.82
N ALA A 28 -17.64 21.28 -6.62
CA ALA A 28 -17.09 20.11 -7.27
C ALA A 28 -16.53 19.12 -6.25
N VAL A 29 -16.59 17.84 -6.59
CA VAL A 29 -15.85 16.79 -5.90
C VAL A 29 -14.50 16.70 -6.58
N ILE A 30 -13.42 16.78 -5.80
CA ILE A 30 -12.05 16.76 -6.31
C ILE A 30 -11.23 15.67 -5.59
N LYS A 31 -10.34 15.03 -6.34
CA LYS A 31 -9.45 13.96 -5.87
C LYS A 31 -7.99 14.34 -6.01
N GLY A 32 -7.19 14.19 -4.97
CA GLY A 32 -5.76 14.49 -5.00
C GLY A 32 -5.02 13.64 -6.04
N THR A 33 -4.00 14.18 -6.70
CA THR A 33 -3.23 13.39 -7.67
C THR A 33 -2.27 12.42 -6.99
N ASP A 34 -1.64 12.85 -5.89
CA ASP A 34 -0.52 12.13 -5.25
C ASP A 34 -0.78 11.79 -3.77
N PHE A 35 -1.69 12.55 -3.14
CA PHE A 35 -2.18 12.31 -1.79
C PHE A 35 -3.60 11.78 -1.85
N ARG A 36 -3.93 10.76 -1.05
CA ARG A 36 -5.23 10.04 -1.02
C ARG A 36 -6.37 10.89 -0.44
N LEU A 37 -6.61 12.06 -1.00
CA LEU A 37 -7.53 13.07 -0.49
C LEU A 37 -8.73 13.21 -1.42
N LEU A 38 -9.93 13.11 -0.86
CA LEU A 38 -11.19 13.40 -1.52
C LEU A 38 -11.85 14.59 -0.82
N ALA A 39 -12.21 15.62 -1.57
CA ALA A 39 -12.80 16.83 -0.98
C ALA A 39 -13.93 17.39 -1.83
N ASP A 40 -14.91 17.97 -1.16
CA ASP A 40 -15.85 18.91 -1.77
C ASP A 40 -15.25 20.32 -1.72
N ALA A 41 -15.34 21.06 -2.82
CA ALA A 41 -14.85 22.43 -2.92
C ALA A 41 -15.81 23.33 -3.71
N PRO A 42 -16.06 24.58 -3.26
CA PRO A 42 -16.78 25.56 -4.07
C PRO A 42 -16.06 25.82 -5.40
N LEU A 43 -16.79 25.97 -6.50
CA LEU A 43 -16.17 26.21 -7.81
C LEU A 43 -15.31 27.48 -7.83
N ALA A 44 -15.70 28.51 -7.07
CA ALA A 44 -14.95 29.76 -6.94
C ALA A 44 -13.59 29.59 -6.23
N ASP A 45 -13.42 28.53 -5.45
CA ASP A 45 -12.18 28.20 -4.75
C ASP A 45 -11.19 27.44 -5.66
N LEU A 46 -11.67 26.90 -6.79
CA LEU A 46 -10.87 26.08 -7.69
C LEU A 46 -10.24 26.90 -8.81
N VAL A 47 -8.92 26.75 -8.96
CA VAL A 47 -8.13 27.35 -10.03
C VAL A 47 -7.60 26.24 -10.91
N ARG A 48 -7.84 26.32 -12.23
CA ARG A 48 -7.31 25.34 -13.19
C ARG A 48 -5.78 25.36 -13.19
N ALA A 49 -5.18 24.17 -13.17
CA ALA A 49 -3.76 23.97 -13.29
C ALA A 49 -3.47 23.29 -14.64
N ALA A 50 -2.60 23.87 -15.46
CA ALA A 50 -2.22 23.25 -16.74
C ALA A 50 -1.38 21.97 -16.55
N HIS A 51 -0.62 21.92 -15.45
CA HIS A 51 0.25 20.84 -15.07
C HIS A 51 0.07 20.58 -13.57
N PRO A 52 0.43 19.40 -13.05
CA PRO A 52 0.49 19.19 -11.61
C PRO A 52 1.28 20.30 -10.94
N ALA A 53 0.73 20.87 -9.87
CA ALA A 53 1.35 21.88 -9.05
C ALA A 53 2.73 21.39 -8.60
N MET A 54 3.76 22.06 -9.11
CA MET A 54 5.15 21.93 -8.70
C MET A 54 5.36 22.67 -7.37
N SER A 55 4.48 22.45 -6.40
CA SER A 55 4.69 22.96 -5.05
C SER A 55 5.93 22.28 -4.47
N GLU A 56 6.64 22.96 -3.58
CA GLU A 56 7.79 22.39 -2.88
C GLU A 56 7.42 21.06 -2.20
N ARG A 57 6.19 20.98 -1.66
CA ARG A 57 5.65 19.75 -1.07
C ARG A 57 5.57 18.59 -2.06
N THR A 58 5.02 18.82 -3.26
CA THR A 58 4.90 17.78 -4.30
C THR A 58 6.28 17.35 -4.81
N LYS A 59 7.21 18.30 -5.00
CA LYS A 59 8.59 17.99 -5.40
C LYS A 59 9.29 17.13 -4.36
N LEU A 60 9.22 17.50 -3.08
CA LEU A 60 9.82 16.75 -1.98
C LEU A 60 9.23 15.34 -1.87
N ALA A 61 7.91 15.20 -2.04
CA ALA A 61 7.25 13.89 -2.07
C ALA A 61 7.77 13.01 -3.21
N GLN A 62 7.96 13.59 -4.40
CA GLN A 62 8.48 12.88 -5.57
C GLN A 62 9.96 12.46 -5.40
N ILE A 63 10.80 13.35 -4.84
CA ILE A 63 12.21 13.04 -4.53
C ILE A 63 12.27 11.89 -3.54
N LYS A 64 11.53 12.01 -2.42
CA LYS A 64 11.50 10.98 -1.38
C LYS A 64 10.95 9.65 -1.90
N ALA A 65 9.91 9.67 -2.74
CA ALA A 65 9.41 8.47 -3.41
C ALA A 65 10.51 7.74 -4.20
N ASN A 66 11.30 8.49 -4.98
CA ASN A 66 12.37 7.93 -5.79
C ASN A 66 13.51 7.37 -4.92
N GLU A 67 13.87 8.07 -3.84
CA GLU A 67 14.87 7.60 -2.86
C GLU A 67 14.43 6.31 -2.19
N SER A 68 13.19 6.24 -1.73
CA SER A 68 12.61 5.06 -1.08
C SER A 68 12.58 3.84 -2.00
N LEU A 69 12.20 4.03 -3.27
CA LEU A 69 12.22 2.96 -4.28
C LEU A 69 13.64 2.50 -4.60
N THR A 70 14.60 3.44 -4.67
CA THR A 70 16.02 3.11 -4.89
C THR A 70 16.57 2.31 -3.73
N ARG A 71 16.25 2.71 -2.50
CA ARG A 71 16.65 2.01 -1.28
C ARG A 71 16.09 0.59 -1.22
N LEU A 72 14.81 0.38 -1.52
CA LEU A 72 14.22 -0.97 -1.59
C LEU A 72 14.96 -1.89 -2.57
N LYS A 73 15.32 -1.37 -3.75
CA LYS A 73 16.08 -2.14 -4.74
C LYS A 73 17.48 -2.49 -4.25
N GLN A 74 18.18 -1.54 -3.62
CA GLN A 74 19.52 -1.76 -3.06
C GLN A 74 19.50 -2.76 -1.91
N GLU A 75 18.56 -2.63 -0.98
CA GLU A 75 18.39 -3.56 0.15
C GLU A 75 18.12 -4.98 -0.34
N ARG A 76 17.24 -5.13 -1.35
CA ARG A 76 16.97 -6.44 -1.95
C ARG A 76 18.22 -7.06 -2.57
N GLN A 77 19.02 -6.26 -3.27
CA GLN A 77 20.29 -6.72 -3.87
C GLN A 77 21.29 -7.16 -2.79
N GLN A 78 21.48 -6.35 -1.76
CA GLN A 78 22.37 -6.68 -0.64
C GLN A 78 21.91 -7.94 0.12
N GLN A 79 20.59 -8.08 0.35
CA GLN A 79 20.03 -9.29 0.97
C GLN A 79 20.27 -10.52 0.10
N SER A 80 20.11 -10.41 -1.22
CA SER A 80 20.40 -11.50 -2.16
C SER A 80 21.87 -11.93 -2.09
N GLU A 81 22.80 -10.97 -2.06
CA GLU A 81 24.24 -11.23 -1.96
C GLU A 81 24.62 -11.91 -0.63
N ARG A 82 24.11 -11.38 0.50
CA ARG A 82 24.32 -11.98 1.83
C ARG A 82 23.77 -13.40 1.91
N ARG A 83 22.58 -13.63 1.36
CA ARG A 83 21.98 -14.97 1.30
C ARG A 83 22.83 -15.91 0.46
N MET A 84 23.28 -15.47 -0.72
CA MET A 84 24.14 -16.30 -1.58
C MET A 84 25.45 -16.69 -0.88
N ALA A 85 26.07 -15.78 -0.13
CA ALA A 85 27.25 -16.09 0.68
C ALA A 85 26.93 -17.15 1.75
N HIS A 86 25.85 -16.96 2.53
CA HIS A 86 25.45 -17.89 3.58
C HIS A 86 25.12 -19.30 3.06
N LEU A 87 24.44 -19.40 1.90
CA LEU A 87 24.11 -20.69 1.29
C LEU A 87 25.35 -21.46 0.82
N ARG A 88 26.40 -20.76 0.38
CA ARG A 88 27.70 -21.38 0.03
C ARG A 88 28.38 -21.97 1.25
N ASP A 89 28.31 -21.27 2.39
CA ASP A 89 28.93 -21.70 3.64
C ASP A 89 28.20 -22.90 4.28
N GLU A 90 26.86 -22.88 4.32
CA GLU A 90 26.08 -23.95 4.98
C GLU A 90 25.99 -25.25 4.16
N TRP A 91 25.90 -25.16 2.82
CA TRP A 91 25.54 -26.31 1.98
C TRP A 91 26.66 -26.80 1.04
N GLY A 92 27.85 -26.20 1.14
CA GLY A 92 29.04 -26.60 0.38
C GLY A 92 28.89 -26.43 -1.14
N GLN A 93 29.82 -27.02 -1.91
CA GLN A 93 29.93 -26.88 -3.38
C GLN A 93 28.65 -27.26 -4.18
N ASN A 94 27.67 -27.94 -3.57
CA ASN A 94 26.37 -28.22 -4.21
C ASN A 94 25.47 -26.96 -4.34
N SER A 95 25.83 -25.83 -3.72
CA SER A 95 25.17 -24.53 -3.86
C SER A 95 25.29 -23.92 -5.25
N ASP A 96 26.14 -24.47 -6.14
CA ASP A 96 26.30 -24.01 -7.52
C ASP A 96 25.00 -24.15 -8.35
N LYS A 97 24.02 -24.91 -7.88
CA LYS A 97 22.69 -25.02 -8.49
C LYS A 97 21.81 -23.78 -8.27
N GLY A 98 22.29 -22.76 -7.56
CA GLY A 98 21.57 -21.51 -7.31
C GLY A 98 20.32 -21.68 -6.45
N TYR A 99 19.60 -20.57 -6.23
CA TYR A 99 18.31 -20.53 -5.54
C TYR A 99 17.32 -19.65 -6.32
N PHE A 100 16.03 -19.72 -5.96
CA PHE A 100 15.03 -18.78 -6.46
C PHE A 100 14.29 -18.10 -5.30
N ASP A 101 13.96 -16.82 -5.48
CA ASP A 101 13.18 -16.04 -4.52
C ASP A 101 11.69 -16.36 -4.66
N VAL A 102 11.01 -16.46 -3.52
CA VAL A 102 9.57 -16.59 -3.41
C VAL A 102 9.07 -15.44 -2.52
N PRO A 103 8.88 -14.24 -3.11
CA PRO A 103 8.32 -13.11 -2.38
C PRO A 103 6.85 -13.32 -2.04
N GLY A 104 6.39 -12.64 -0.99
CA GLY A 104 4.97 -12.65 -0.63
C GLY A 104 4.08 -12.08 -1.73
N LYS A 105 2.92 -12.72 -1.93
CA LYS A 105 1.89 -12.28 -2.86
C LYS A 105 0.97 -11.26 -2.21
N VAL A 106 0.76 -10.13 -2.89
CA VAL A 106 -0.12 -9.04 -2.46
C VAL A 106 -1.50 -9.15 -3.12
N LEU A 107 -2.56 -8.99 -2.33
CA LEU A 107 -3.90 -8.64 -2.79
C LEU A 107 -4.18 -7.18 -2.40
N HIS A 108 -4.31 -6.29 -3.38
CA HIS A 108 -4.55 -4.86 -3.15
C HIS A 108 -5.97 -4.48 -3.55
N LEU A 109 -6.78 -4.05 -2.57
CA LEU A 109 -8.07 -3.42 -2.80
C LEU A 109 -7.93 -1.91 -2.61
N ASP A 110 -8.34 -1.13 -3.60
CA ASP A 110 -8.33 0.33 -3.53
C ASP A 110 -9.71 0.92 -3.85
N GLY A 111 -10.12 1.93 -3.10
CA GLY A 111 -11.30 2.74 -3.40
C GLY A 111 -11.12 3.67 -4.61
N ASP A 112 -9.87 3.93 -5.02
CA ASP A 112 -9.56 4.76 -6.17
C ASP A 112 -8.86 3.96 -7.30
N PRO A 113 -9.40 4.00 -8.53
CA PRO A 113 -8.82 3.24 -9.64
C PRO A 113 -7.47 3.82 -10.12
N MET A 114 -7.24 5.13 -9.95
CA MET A 114 -5.99 5.76 -10.35
C MET A 114 -4.87 5.44 -9.34
N TYR A 115 -5.16 5.47 -8.03
CA TYR A 115 -4.18 5.03 -7.03
C TYR A 115 -3.90 3.53 -7.14
N LEU A 116 -4.90 2.71 -7.43
CA LEU A 116 -4.68 1.29 -7.69
C LEU A 116 -3.71 1.11 -8.86
N LYS A 117 -3.96 1.80 -9.99
CA LYS A 117 -3.09 1.73 -11.16
C LYS A 117 -1.64 2.13 -10.84
N LYS A 118 -1.44 3.22 -10.08
CA LYS A 118 -0.10 3.63 -9.60
C LYS A 118 0.55 2.56 -8.72
N SER A 119 -0.22 1.97 -7.81
CA SER A 119 0.25 0.92 -6.89
C SER A 119 0.69 -0.33 -7.65
N MET A 120 -0.14 -0.81 -8.58
CA MET A 120 0.16 -1.98 -9.41
C MET A 120 1.40 -1.78 -10.30
N ALA A 121 1.57 -0.60 -10.89
CA ALA A 121 2.77 -0.27 -11.66
C ALA A 121 4.06 -0.36 -10.81
N LEU A 122 3.98 0.06 -9.55
CA LEU A 122 5.11 -0.03 -8.63
C LEU A 122 5.39 -1.45 -8.14
N TYR A 123 4.35 -2.25 -7.83
CA TYR A 123 4.56 -3.68 -7.55
C TYR A 123 5.26 -4.36 -8.72
N GLN A 124 4.84 -4.08 -9.95
CA GLN A 124 5.47 -4.60 -11.16
C GLN A 124 6.94 -4.15 -11.26
N GLN A 125 7.23 -2.86 -11.06
CA GLN A 125 8.59 -2.33 -11.07
C GLN A 125 9.48 -2.98 -9.99
N LEU A 126 8.92 -3.28 -8.83
CA LEU A 126 9.61 -3.91 -7.69
C LEU A 126 9.66 -5.45 -7.82
N ARG A 127 8.97 -6.03 -8.80
CA ARG A 127 8.78 -7.48 -9.00
C ARG A 127 8.05 -8.18 -7.83
N VAL A 128 7.17 -7.46 -7.15
CA VAL A 128 6.27 -8.03 -6.14
C VAL A 128 5.08 -8.67 -6.86
N PRO A 129 4.75 -9.94 -6.61
CA PRO A 129 3.55 -10.58 -7.15
C PRO A 129 2.32 -9.89 -6.54
N ALA A 130 1.48 -9.28 -7.36
CA ALA A 130 0.32 -8.54 -6.88
C ALA A 130 -0.92 -8.77 -7.76
N GLU A 131 -2.08 -8.86 -7.12
CA GLU A 131 -3.40 -8.81 -7.75
C GLU A 131 -4.17 -7.59 -7.20
N GLY A 132 -4.68 -6.74 -8.09
CA GLY A 132 -5.33 -5.48 -7.73
C GLY A 132 -6.81 -5.43 -8.10
N HIS A 133 -7.66 -4.94 -7.21
CA HIS A 133 -9.10 -4.79 -7.42
C HIS A 133 -9.58 -3.39 -7.02
N HIS A 134 -10.28 -2.70 -7.92
CA HIS A 134 -10.95 -1.44 -7.59
C HIS A 134 -12.29 -1.77 -6.93
N VAL A 135 -12.45 -1.38 -5.67
CA VAL A 135 -13.62 -1.69 -4.85
C VAL A 135 -13.95 -0.50 -3.97
N HIS A 136 -15.19 -0.02 -4.02
CA HIS A 136 -15.64 1.04 -3.11
C HIS A 136 -15.47 0.60 -1.64
N GLU A 137 -15.09 1.53 -0.76
CA GLU A 137 -14.69 1.22 0.62
C GLU A 137 -15.76 0.41 1.36
N SER A 138 -17.04 0.75 1.18
CA SER A 138 -18.17 0.06 1.81
C SER A 138 -18.35 -1.39 1.35
N ALA A 139 -17.82 -1.79 0.19
CA ALA A 139 -17.95 -3.11 -0.39
C ALA A 139 -16.68 -3.97 -0.23
N MET A 140 -15.61 -3.42 0.35
CA MET A 140 -14.33 -4.12 0.50
C MET A 140 -14.44 -5.38 1.36
N ALA A 141 -15.27 -5.37 2.41
CA ALA A 141 -15.49 -6.55 3.25
C ALA A 141 -16.06 -7.72 2.43
N ASP A 142 -17.11 -7.49 1.64
CA ASP A 142 -17.72 -8.53 0.81
C ASP A 142 -16.78 -9.01 -0.30
N ALA A 143 -15.99 -8.10 -0.88
CA ALA A 143 -14.98 -8.45 -1.87
C ALA A 143 -13.90 -9.36 -1.26
N LEU A 144 -13.37 -9.02 -0.07
CA LEU A 144 -12.37 -9.83 0.62
C LEU A 144 -12.90 -11.21 0.98
N PHE A 145 -14.15 -11.32 1.43
CA PHE A 145 -14.78 -12.61 1.72
C PHE A 145 -14.70 -13.58 0.53
N ARG A 146 -14.90 -13.08 -0.70
CA ARG A 146 -14.82 -13.88 -1.93
C ARG A 146 -13.38 -14.07 -2.44
N LEU A 147 -12.55 -13.03 -2.32
CA LEU A 147 -11.22 -13.01 -2.94
C LEU A 147 -10.19 -13.80 -2.14
N LEU A 148 -10.21 -13.74 -0.80
CA LEU A 148 -9.17 -14.37 0.02
C LEU A 148 -9.02 -15.88 -0.22
N PRO A 149 -10.10 -16.69 -0.27
CA PRO A 149 -9.98 -18.13 -0.54
C PRO A 149 -9.46 -18.46 -1.95
N ARG A 150 -9.71 -17.56 -2.92
CA ARG A 150 -9.31 -17.73 -4.34
C ARG A 150 -7.87 -17.28 -4.57
N VAL A 151 -7.52 -16.10 -4.07
CA VAL A 151 -6.23 -15.45 -4.33
C VAL A 151 -5.13 -16.02 -3.44
N ARG A 152 -5.48 -16.40 -2.20
CA ARG A 152 -4.57 -16.87 -1.14
C ARG A 152 -3.30 -16.00 -1.03
N PRO A 153 -3.46 -14.69 -0.74
CA PRO A 153 -2.32 -13.79 -0.61
C PRO A 153 -1.61 -13.99 0.74
N ASP A 154 -0.35 -13.57 0.82
CA ASP A 154 0.39 -13.42 2.08
C ASP A 154 0.15 -12.02 2.69
N ILE A 155 -0.15 -11.03 1.83
CA ILE A 155 -0.32 -9.62 2.21
C ILE A 155 -1.62 -9.09 1.60
N VAL A 156 -2.44 -8.41 2.40
CA VAL A 156 -3.64 -7.71 1.94
C VAL A 156 -3.48 -6.22 2.20
N VAL A 157 -3.65 -5.43 1.15
CA VAL A 157 -3.64 -3.97 1.22
C VAL A 157 -5.06 -3.46 1.01
N ILE A 158 -5.59 -2.72 1.99
CA ILE A 158 -6.96 -2.19 2.02
C ILE A 158 -6.88 -0.67 2.10
N THR A 159 -6.95 0.00 0.97
CA THR A 159 -6.76 1.46 0.89
C THR A 159 -7.90 2.14 0.15
N GLY A 160 -8.01 3.45 0.25
CA GLY A 160 -9.04 4.20 -0.46
C GLY A 160 -9.00 5.65 -0.06
N HIS A 161 -10.16 6.22 0.21
CA HIS A 161 -10.34 7.56 0.74
C HIS A 161 -10.88 7.50 2.15
N ASP A 162 -10.42 8.42 2.99
CA ASP A 162 -10.97 8.65 4.31
C ASP A 162 -10.71 10.11 4.69
N GLY A 163 -11.21 10.51 5.84
CA GLY A 163 -11.04 11.87 6.32
C GLY A 163 -11.87 12.11 7.57
N VAL A 164 -11.40 13.05 8.39
CA VAL A 164 -12.17 13.54 9.54
C VAL A 164 -13.34 14.37 9.03
N LEU A 165 -14.55 14.03 9.46
CA LEU A 165 -15.76 14.75 9.13
C LEU A 165 -15.77 16.12 9.83
N LYS A 166 -16.17 17.17 9.10
CA LYS A 166 -16.36 18.50 9.69
C LYS A 166 -17.58 18.48 10.60
N ARG A 167 -17.40 18.78 11.89
CA ARG A 167 -18.45 18.86 12.92
C ARG A 167 -18.21 20.10 13.80
N PRO A 168 -19.26 20.67 14.43
CA PRO A 168 -19.08 21.71 15.44
C PRO A 168 -18.19 21.20 16.59
N GLN A 169 -17.31 22.05 17.11
CA GLN A 169 -16.43 21.69 18.21
C GLN A 169 -17.22 21.41 19.52
N PRO A 170 -16.69 20.54 20.40
CA PRO A 170 -15.39 19.84 20.32
C PRO A 170 -15.40 18.59 19.43
N TYR A 171 -14.26 18.29 18.79
CA TYR A 171 -14.08 17.07 17.99
C TYR A 171 -13.67 15.90 18.89
N ASP A 172 -14.41 14.79 18.83
CA ASP A 172 -13.96 13.51 19.40
C ASP A 172 -13.28 12.66 18.32
N LEU A 173 -11.95 12.77 18.22
CA LEU A 173 -11.15 11.98 17.29
C LEU A 173 -10.92 10.53 17.75
N TYR A 174 -11.36 10.16 18.95
CA TYR A 174 -11.35 8.77 19.39
C TYR A 174 -12.62 8.03 18.94
N SER A 175 -13.69 8.75 18.61
CA SER A 175 -14.87 8.14 18.01
C SER A 175 -14.64 7.76 16.55
N LEU A 176 -14.95 6.51 16.22
CA LEU A 176 -14.92 6.00 14.84
C LEU A 176 -15.92 6.72 13.93
N GLU A 177 -17.00 7.29 14.49
CA GLU A 177 -18.01 8.05 13.74
C GLU A 177 -17.50 9.40 13.23
N SER A 178 -16.38 9.88 13.75
CA SER A 178 -15.74 11.11 13.30
C SER A 178 -15.05 10.96 11.94
N TYR A 179 -15.03 9.75 11.37
CA TYR A 179 -14.30 9.41 10.16
C TYR A 179 -15.26 8.91 9.08
N LYS A 180 -15.00 9.30 7.83
CA LYS A 180 -15.89 8.98 6.71
C LYS A 180 -15.95 7.48 6.41
N ASN A 181 -14.79 6.82 6.34
CA ASN A 181 -14.66 5.45 5.83
C ASN A 181 -13.88 4.51 6.75
N SER A 182 -13.31 4.99 7.86
CA SER A 182 -12.60 4.13 8.82
C SER A 182 -13.45 2.93 9.28
N TYR A 183 -14.77 3.10 9.45
CA TYR A 183 -15.68 2.00 9.76
C TYR A 183 -15.71 0.89 8.68
N SER A 184 -15.67 1.27 7.40
CA SER A 184 -15.61 0.32 6.28
C SER A 184 -14.29 -0.45 6.26
N PHE A 185 -13.18 0.23 6.54
CA PHE A 185 -11.87 -0.43 6.64
C PHE A 185 -11.81 -1.39 7.84
N VAL A 186 -12.35 -1.00 9.00
CA VAL A 186 -12.48 -1.89 10.17
C VAL A 186 -13.20 -3.17 9.80
N LYS A 187 -14.35 -3.09 9.12
CA LYS A 187 -15.07 -4.28 8.65
C LYS A 187 -14.25 -5.14 7.71
N ALA A 188 -13.56 -4.52 6.74
CA ALA A 188 -12.73 -5.24 5.79
C ALA A 188 -11.56 -5.98 6.48
N ILE A 189 -10.90 -5.35 7.46
CA ILE A 189 -9.86 -5.97 8.29
C ILE A 189 -10.44 -7.16 9.07
N GLN A 190 -11.60 -6.98 9.70
CA GLN A 190 -12.27 -8.05 10.45
C GLN A 190 -12.59 -9.25 9.55
N THR A 191 -13.07 -9.03 8.32
CA THR A 191 -13.28 -10.11 7.34
C THR A 191 -11.97 -10.82 7.00
N ALA A 192 -10.87 -10.08 6.80
CA ALA A 192 -9.57 -10.70 6.58
C ALA A 192 -9.13 -11.54 7.78
N ARG A 193 -9.39 -11.09 9.00
CA ARG A 193 -9.06 -11.80 10.24
C ARG A 193 -9.98 -12.99 10.55
N GLN A 194 -11.20 -13.00 10.02
CA GLN A 194 -12.06 -14.18 10.04
C GLN A 194 -11.51 -15.28 9.14
N TYR A 195 -10.91 -14.92 8.01
CA TYR A 195 -10.24 -15.87 7.11
C TYR A 195 -8.91 -16.37 7.69
N GLU A 196 -8.05 -15.46 8.16
CA GLU A 196 -6.77 -15.81 8.79
C GLU A 196 -6.48 -14.92 10.00
N ARG A 197 -6.50 -15.54 11.18
CA ARG A 197 -6.33 -14.85 12.49
C ARG A 197 -4.88 -14.54 12.80
N ASN A 198 -3.95 -15.35 12.28
CA ASN A 198 -2.53 -15.18 12.53
C ASN A 198 -1.99 -13.96 11.75
N LEU A 199 -1.47 -12.99 12.50
CA LEU A 199 -0.96 -11.73 11.98
C LEU A 199 0.27 -11.90 11.04
N ASP A 200 1.07 -12.94 11.27
CA ASP A 200 2.25 -13.25 10.46
C ASP A 200 1.92 -14.14 9.24
N ALA A 201 0.78 -14.83 9.26
CA ALA A 201 0.33 -15.66 8.13
C ALA A 201 -0.41 -14.83 7.06
N LEU A 202 -1.11 -13.78 7.48
CA LEU A 202 -1.75 -12.81 6.59
C LEU A 202 -1.48 -11.39 7.10
N ILE A 203 -0.58 -10.69 6.44
CA ILE A 203 -0.22 -9.31 6.80
C ILE A 203 -1.28 -8.38 6.24
N VAL A 204 -1.93 -7.58 7.10
CA VAL A 204 -2.96 -6.61 6.68
C VAL A 204 -2.43 -5.19 6.82
N ILE A 205 -2.40 -4.45 5.71
CA ILE A 205 -2.02 -3.04 5.63
C ILE A 205 -3.26 -2.25 5.25
N ALA A 206 -3.71 -1.30 6.08
CA ALA A 206 -5.00 -0.65 5.88
C ALA A 206 -5.02 0.87 6.10
N GLY A 207 -6.01 1.53 5.51
CA GLY A 207 -6.36 2.92 5.78
C GLY A 207 -6.06 3.87 4.63
N ALA A 208 -6.31 5.15 4.88
CA ALA A 208 -6.13 6.26 3.95
C ALA A 208 -5.73 7.53 4.70
N CYS A 209 -5.85 8.69 4.04
CA CYS A 209 -5.61 9.98 4.69
C CYS A 209 -6.51 10.14 5.91
N GLN A 210 -5.90 10.51 7.03
CA GLN A 210 -6.59 10.79 8.30
C GLN A 210 -7.48 9.66 8.83
N SER A 211 -7.19 8.40 8.52
CA SER A 211 -7.95 7.29 9.10
C SER A 211 -7.81 7.18 10.63
N HIS A 212 -8.78 6.53 11.27
CA HIS A 212 -8.74 6.17 12.68
C HIS A 212 -7.75 5.04 12.92
N PHE A 213 -6.47 5.41 13.05
CA PHE A 213 -5.34 4.48 13.16
C PHE A 213 -5.54 3.41 14.25
N GLU A 214 -5.96 3.82 15.45
CA GLU A 214 -6.09 2.94 16.60
C GLU A 214 -7.16 1.88 16.36
N ALA A 215 -8.31 2.25 15.78
CA ALA A 215 -9.37 1.30 15.45
C ALA A 215 -8.92 0.30 14.38
N LEU A 216 -8.13 0.72 13.38
CA LEU A 216 -7.61 -0.19 12.35
C LEU A 216 -6.64 -1.22 12.95
N VAL A 217 -5.69 -0.78 13.79
CA VAL A 217 -4.74 -1.69 14.47
C VAL A 217 -5.49 -2.62 15.43
N GLN A 218 -6.40 -2.09 16.25
CA GLN A 218 -7.21 -2.89 17.18
C GLN A 218 -8.09 -3.93 16.47
N SER A 219 -8.51 -3.65 15.23
CA SER A 219 -9.27 -4.59 14.41
C SER A 219 -8.42 -5.71 13.79
N GLY A 220 -7.09 -5.62 13.90
CA GLY A 220 -6.14 -6.64 13.47
C GLY A 220 -5.28 -6.25 12.27
N ALA A 221 -5.21 -4.98 11.88
CA ALA A 221 -4.22 -4.54 10.88
C ALA A 221 -2.80 -4.63 11.48
N ASN A 222 -1.86 -5.16 10.71
CA ASN A 222 -0.43 -5.13 11.06
C ASN A 222 0.13 -3.73 10.93
N PHE A 223 -0.27 -3.05 9.84
CA PHE A 223 0.10 -1.67 9.57
C PHE A 223 -1.16 -0.88 9.24
N ALA A 224 -1.23 0.34 9.77
CA ALA A 224 -2.32 1.24 9.51
C ALA A 224 -1.80 2.64 9.16
N SER A 225 -2.57 3.31 8.33
CA SER A 225 -2.26 4.65 7.88
C SER A 225 -2.71 5.72 8.89
N SER A 226 -1.97 6.83 8.88
CA SER A 226 -2.29 8.11 9.50
C SER A 226 -2.41 8.14 11.05
N PRO A 227 -1.43 7.63 11.83
CA PRO A 227 -1.41 7.86 13.29
C PRO A 227 -1.59 9.33 13.69
N GLY A 228 -0.98 10.24 12.93
CA GLY A 228 -1.07 11.69 13.14
C GLY A 228 -2.28 12.37 12.51
N ARG A 229 -3.20 11.60 11.91
CA ARG A 229 -4.37 12.10 11.16
C ARG A 229 -3.98 13.10 10.04
N VAL A 230 -2.85 12.82 9.40
CA VAL A 230 -2.26 13.58 8.30
C VAL A 230 -2.64 13.01 6.93
N LEU A 231 -2.38 13.81 5.89
CA LEU A 231 -2.44 13.33 4.51
C LEU A 231 -1.29 12.36 4.24
N ILE A 232 -1.61 11.18 3.72
CA ILE A 232 -0.64 10.15 3.36
C ILE A 232 -0.39 10.13 1.86
N HIS A 233 0.82 9.77 1.46
CA HIS A 233 1.14 9.61 0.05
C HIS A 233 0.60 8.28 -0.47
N ALA A 234 0.17 8.25 -1.74
CA ALA A 234 -0.39 7.03 -2.35
C ALA A 234 0.58 5.83 -2.36
N LEU A 235 1.89 6.09 -2.23
CA LEU A 235 2.94 5.07 -2.30
C LEU A 235 3.31 4.46 -0.96
N ASP A 236 2.90 5.07 0.16
CA ASP A 236 3.31 4.59 1.48
C ASP A 236 2.81 3.16 1.75
N PRO A 237 1.54 2.79 1.46
CA PRO A 237 1.09 1.41 1.63
C PRO A 237 1.84 0.41 0.74
N VAL A 238 2.22 0.83 -0.47
CA VAL A 238 2.96 0.01 -1.44
C VAL A 238 4.39 -0.26 -0.95
N TYR A 239 5.03 0.74 -0.36
CA TYR A 239 6.36 0.60 0.24
C TYR A 239 6.34 -0.46 1.36
N VAL A 240 5.36 -0.37 2.27
CA VAL A 240 5.21 -1.33 3.37
C VAL A 240 4.94 -2.73 2.85
N ALA A 241 4.04 -2.87 1.87
CA ALA A 241 3.73 -4.17 1.26
C ALA A 241 4.96 -4.78 0.57
N ALA A 242 5.75 -3.98 -0.16
CA ALA A 242 6.98 -4.46 -0.80
C ALA A 242 8.04 -4.87 0.22
N LYS A 243 8.18 -4.11 1.32
CA LYS A 243 9.09 -4.47 2.42
C LYS A 243 8.66 -5.79 3.07
N ALA A 244 7.37 -5.94 3.39
CA ALA A 244 6.81 -7.17 3.93
C ALA A 244 7.03 -8.37 3.00
N ALA A 245 6.82 -8.19 1.68
CA ALA A 245 6.97 -9.24 0.68
C ALA A 245 8.40 -9.77 0.55
N TYR A 246 9.41 -8.93 0.83
CA TYR A 246 10.82 -9.27 0.67
C TYR A 246 11.58 -9.48 1.99
N THR A 247 11.00 -9.13 3.15
CA THR A 247 11.52 -9.54 4.46
C THR A 247 11.32 -11.04 4.66
N SER A 248 12.34 -11.73 5.18
CA SER A 248 12.30 -13.17 5.42
C SER A 248 11.18 -13.56 6.39
N VAL A 249 10.57 -14.74 6.19
CA VAL A 249 9.66 -15.36 7.18
C VAL A 249 10.31 -15.65 8.54
N ARG A 250 11.65 -15.54 8.63
CA ARG A 250 12.44 -15.72 9.85
C ARG A 250 12.73 -14.41 10.57
N GLU A 251 12.44 -13.27 9.95
CA GLU A 251 12.83 -11.94 10.42
C GLU A 251 11.60 -11.03 10.57
N THR A 252 11.70 -10.05 11.46
CA THR A 252 10.69 -8.99 11.58
C THR A 252 10.96 -7.88 10.58
N ILE A 253 9.89 -7.24 10.12
CA ILE A 253 9.97 -6.05 9.29
C ILE A 253 10.58 -4.93 10.13
N ASN A 254 11.65 -4.32 9.65
CA ASN A 254 12.29 -3.20 10.34
C ASN A 254 11.35 -1.98 10.36
N MET A 255 10.77 -1.71 11.53
CA MET A 255 9.87 -0.59 11.76
C MET A 255 10.53 0.76 11.49
N ASN A 256 11.81 0.93 11.82
CA ASN A 256 12.52 2.18 11.54
C ASN A 256 12.59 2.44 10.03
N ASP A 257 12.81 1.40 9.21
CA ASP A 257 12.80 1.55 7.76
C ASP A 257 11.42 1.99 7.26
N VAL A 258 10.34 1.37 7.76
CA VAL A 258 8.97 1.73 7.39
C VAL A 258 8.66 3.19 7.77
N LEU A 259 8.99 3.61 8.98
CA LEU A 259 8.63 4.93 9.50
C LEU A 259 9.45 6.07 8.87
N HIS A 260 10.69 5.82 8.43
CA HIS A 260 11.54 6.87 7.87
C HIS A 260 11.54 6.91 6.33
N ASN A 261 11.33 5.76 5.70
CA ASN A 261 11.40 5.63 4.24
C ASN A 261 10.03 5.68 3.57
N THR A 262 8.92 5.69 4.31
CA THR A 262 7.65 6.15 3.74
C THR A 262 7.70 7.66 3.54
N ILE A 263 6.98 8.15 2.53
CA ILE A 263 6.99 9.56 2.13
C ILE A 263 6.40 10.41 3.25
N SER A 264 5.25 10.01 3.79
CA SER A 264 4.60 10.73 4.90
C SER A 264 5.21 10.43 6.28
N GLY A 265 6.14 9.48 6.36
CA GLY A 265 6.90 9.17 7.57
C GLY A 265 6.04 8.63 8.73
N SER A 266 6.54 8.79 9.96
CA SER A 266 5.92 8.22 11.18
C SER A 266 4.53 8.77 11.52
N GLN A 267 4.17 9.96 11.02
CA GLN A 267 2.82 10.50 11.15
C GLN A 267 1.84 9.86 10.16
N GLY A 268 2.35 9.34 9.04
CA GLY A 268 1.57 8.82 7.93
C GLY A 268 1.36 7.31 7.95
N VAL A 269 2.25 6.53 8.54
CA VAL A 269 2.10 5.08 8.69
C VAL A 269 2.63 4.63 10.04
N GLY A 270 1.94 3.69 10.68
CA GLY A 270 2.39 2.97 11.86
C GLY A 270 1.98 1.51 11.82
N GLY A 271 2.32 0.75 12.85
CA GLY A 271 1.98 -0.67 12.92
C GLY A 271 2.52 -1.36 14.16
N ILE A 272 2.39 -2.67 14.17
CA ILE A 272 2.92 -3.58 15.19
C ILE A 272 4.03 -4.44 14.60
N GLU A 273 4.86 -5.02 15.46
CA GLU A 273 5.89 -5.97 15.04
C GLU A 273 5.26 -7.12 14.24
N THR A 274 5.82 -7.40 13.07
CA THR A 274 5.26 -8.34 12.07
C THR A 274 6.40 -9.01 11.33
N ARG A 275 6.32 -10.32 11.11
CA ARG A 275 7.30 -11.06 10.30
C ARG A 275 7.11 -10.80 8.80
N GLY A 276 8.16 -10.96 8.03
CA GLY A 276 8.06 -10.92 6.58
C GLY A 276 7.44 -12.19 5.98
N SER A 277 7.21 -12.18 4.66
CA SER A 277 6.62 -13.31 3.94
C SER A 277 7.55 -13.92 2.88
N HIS A 278 8.80 -13.46 2.80
CA HIS A 278 9.77 -13.92 1.80
C HIS A 278 10.35 -15.29 2.14
N ARG A 279 10.43 -16.15 1.13
CA ARG A 279 11.08 -17.47 1.19
C ARG A 279 12.09 -17.61 0.05
N ILE A 280 12.97 -18.59 0.21
CA ILE A 280 13.88 -19.03 -0.85
C ILE A 280 13.61 -20.50 -1.14
N GLY A 281 13.71 -20.89 -2.40
CA GLY A 281 13.58 -22.27 -2.86
C GLY A 281 14.87 -22.80 -3.46
N LEU A 282 15.04 -24.12 -3.38
CA LEU A 282 16.14 -24.87 -4.00
C LEU A 282 15.64 -26.12 -4.74
N PRO A 283 16.37 -26.60 -5.76
CA PRO A 283 17.50 -25.91 -6.42
C PRO A 283 17.02 -24.68 -7.19
N GLY A 284 17.95 -23.88 -7.73
CA GLY A 284 17.58 -22.83 -8.68
C GLY A 284 16.73 -23.38 -9.82
N LEU A 285 15.78 -22.57 -10.31
CA LEU A 285 14.91 -22.97 -11.41
C LEU A 285 15.74 -23.03 -12.71
N HIS A 286 15.73 -24.18 -13.37
CA HIS A 286 16.34 -24.37 -14.68
C HIS A 286 15.30 -24.28 -15.79
N ASP A 287 15.72 -23.88 -16.99
CA ASP A 287 14.87 -23.96 -18.18
C ASP A 287 14.63 -25.44 -18.53
N LEU A 288 13.40 -25.89 -18.35
CA LEU A 288 13.00 -27.27 -18.58
C LEU A 288 12.66 -27.56 -20.04
N SER A 289 12.70 -26.56 -20.94
CA SER A 289 12.39 -26.74 -22.37
C SER A 289 13.30 -27.75 -23.08
N THR A 290 14.50 -27.97 -22.53
CA THR A 290 15.50 -28.92 -23.05
C THR A 290 15.60 -30.20 -22.23
N LEU A 291 14.78 -30.35 -21.18
CA LEU A 291 14.85 -31.48 -20.26
C LEU A 291 14.29 -32.74 -20.95
N LYS A 292 15.16 -33.72 -21.19
CA LYS A 292 14.74 -35.04 -21.65
C LYS A 292 14.18 -35.82 -20.46
N VAL A 293 12.85 -35.97 -20.44
CA VAL A 293 12.14 -36.78 -19.44
C VAL A 293 11.65 -38.06 -20.10
N THR A 294 11.87 -39.21 -19.47
CA THR A 294 11.23 -40.46 -19.89
C THR A 294 9.82 -40.49 -19.30
N PRO A 295 8.75 -40.38 -20.12
CA PRO A 295 7.39 -40.43 -19.62
C PRO A 295 7.10 -41.81 -19.01
N SER A 296 6.33 -41.85 -17.93
CA SER A 296 5.83 -43.11 -17.38
C SER A 296 4.76 -43.69 -18.30
N VAL A 297 4.71 -45.02 -18.40
CA VAL A 297 3.62 -45.72 -19.09
C VAL A 297 2.31 -45.45 -18.35
N SER A 298 1.26 -45.15 -19.11
CA SER A 298 -0.09 -44.83 -18.62
C SER A 298 -0.75 -45.99 -17.90
#